data_AF-A0A832XK44-F1
#
_entry.id   AF-A0A832XK44-F1
#
_cell.length_a   1.000
_cell.length_b   1.000
_cell.length_c   1.000
_cell.angle_alpha   90.00
_cell.angle_beta   90.00
_cell.angle_gamma   90.00
#
_symmetry.space_group_name_H-M   'P 1'
#
loop_
_entity.id
_entity.type
_entity.pdbx_description
1 polymer ?
#
loop_
_entity_poly.entity_id
_entity_poly.type
_entity_poly.pdbx_seq_one_letter_code
_entity_poly.pdbx_strand_id
1 'polypeptide(L)' 'MTSSAQKTALQPIGKIVKVKKRDGRVAEFNASKIASAVWKAAQSIGGTNKKLPEELAQKVYHL' A
#
# COMPACT_ATOMS: atom_id res chain seq x y z
N MET A 1 26.48 -28.70 -13.89
CA MET A 1 26.49 -27.24 -14.19
C MET A 1 25.12 -26.63 -13.85
N THR A 2 24.64 -26.82 -12.62
CA THR A 2 23.37 -26.26 -12.15
C THR A 2 23.66 -24.98 -11.38
N SER A 3 23.92 -23.90 -12.11
CA SER A 3 23.91 -22.56 -11.51
C SER A 3 22.46 -22.08 -11.46
N SER A 4 21.71 -22.59 -10.48
CA SER A 4 20.45 -21.96 -10.08
C SER A 4 20.84 -20.71 -9.29
N ALA A 5 21.02 -19.61 -10.03
CA ALA A 5 21.26 -18.29 -9.49
C ALA A 5 20.19 -18.04 -8.41
N GLN A 6 20.67 -17.95 -7.17
CA GLN A 6 19.88 -17.71 -5.99
C GLN A 6 19.19 -16.35 -6.19
N LYS A 7 17.93 -16.40 -6.61
CA LYS A 7 17.04 -15.26 -6.65
C LYS A 7 16.96 -14.74 -5.23
N THR A 8 17.69 -13.68 -4.93
CA THR A 8 17.64 -12.97 -3.65
C THR A 8 16.19 -12.62 -3.37
N ALA A 9 15.52 -13.45 -2.59
CA ALA A 9 14.19 -13.17 -2.08
C ALA A 9 14.36 -12.06 -1.05
N LEU A 10 14.24 -10.81 -1.50
CA LEU A 10 13.97 -9.69 -0.63
C LEU A 10 12.71 -10.06 0.15
N GLN A 11 12.88 -10.40 1.43
CA GLN A 11 11.76 -10.67 2.32
C GLN A 11 10.91 -9.40 2.35
N PRO A 12 9.59 -9.45 2.05
CA PRO A 12 8.77 -8.26 2.10
C PRO A 12 8.80 -7.75 3.53
N ILE A 13 9.21 -6.49 3.64
CA ILE A 13 9.24 -5.71 4.87
C ILE A 13 7.82 -5.81 5.48
N GLY A 14 7.75 -6.04 6.79
CA GLY A 14 6.61 -6.66 7.46
C GLY A 14 5.24 -6.10 7.04
N LYS A 15 4.44 -6.93 6.35
CA LYS A 15 3.08 -6.61 5.92
C LYS A 15 2.28 -5.93 7.04
N ILE A 16 1.85 -4.69 6.80
CA ILE A 16 1.00 -3.96 7.75
C ILE A 16 -0.39 -4.63 7.77
N VAL A 17 -0.71 -5.31 8.86
CA VAL A 17 -1.98 -6.05 9.03
C VAL A 17 -3.01 -5.30 9.88
N LYS A 18 -2.56 -4.38 10.75
CA LYS A 18 -3.44 -3.69 11.71
C LYS A 18 -3.06 -2.21 11.82
N VAL A 19 -4.07 -1.37 12.03
CA VAL A 19 -3.94 0.09 12.19
C VAL A 19 -4.62 0.51 13.49
N LYS A 20 -3.91 1.30 14.31
CA LYS A 20 -4.52 1.97 15.46
C LYS A 20 -5.19 3.26 14.99
N LYS A 21 -6.49 3.36 15.18
CA LYS A 21 -7.31 4.54 14.85
C LYS A 21 -7.17 5.63 15.93
N ARG A 22 -7.63 6.84 15.62
CA ARG A 22 -7.56 8.02 16.51
C ARG A 22 -8.28 7.81 17.86
N ASP A 23 -9.33 7.01 17.85
CA ASP A 23 -10.10 6.62 19.04
C ASP A 23 -9.39 5.54 19.89
N GLY A 24 -8.19 5.12 19.50
CA GLY A 24 -7.40 4.10 20.19
C GLY A 24 -7.73 2.66 19.77
N ARG A 25 -8.74 2.43 18.92
CA ARG A 25 -9.14 1.09 18.48
C ARG A 25 -8.16 0.53 17.45
N VAL A 26 -7.95 -0.77 17.48
CA VAL A 26 -7.14 -1.50 16.48
C VAL A 26 -8.09 -2.12 15.45
N ALA A 27 -7.90 -1.79 14.19
CA ALA A 27 -8.68 -2.32 13.07
C ALA A 27 -7.76 -2.95 12.03
N GLU A 28 -8.31 -3.82 11.18
CA GLU A 28 -7.55 -4.42 10.09
C GLU A 28 -7.11 -3.37 9.06
N PHE A 29 -5.87 -3.51 8.59
CA PHE A 29 -5.34 -2.68 7.53
C PHE A 29 -6.05 -3.00 6.22
N ASN A 30 -6.59 -1.98 5.57
CA ASN A 30 -7.26 -2.10 4.28
C ASN A 30 -6.64 -1.10 3.30
N ALA A 31 -5.86 -1.62 2.35
CA ALA A 31 -5.17 -0.81 1.34
C ALA A 31 -6.14 -0.01 0.46
N SER A 32 -7.36 -0.53 0.19
CA SER A 32 -8.38 0.15 -0.61
C SER A 32 -8.85 1.46 0.03
N LYS A 33 -8.81 1.57 1.37
CA LYS A 33 -9.13 2.83 2.05
C LYS A 33 -8.08 3.91 1.80
N ILE A 34 -6.81 3.53 1.69
CA ILE A 34 -5.72 4.45 1.35
C ILE A 34 -5.87 4.89 -0.11
N ALA A 35 -6.04 3.94 -1.04
CA ALA A 35 -6.28 4.25 -2.46
C ALA A 35 -7.46 5.20 -2.65
N SER A 36 -8.58 4.96 -1.93
CA SER A 36 -9.77 5.81 -1.98
C SER A 36 -9.51 7.21 -1.43
N ALA A 37 -8.74 7.34 -0.34
CA ALA A 37 -8.38 8.64 0.23
C ALA A 37 -7.48 9.44 -0.71
N VAL A 38 -6.48 8.80 -1.31
CA VAL A 38 -5.60 9.40 -2.31
C VAL A 38 -6.39 9.81 -3.56
N TRP A 39 -7.33 8.98 -4.02
CA TRP A 39 -8.22 9.31 -5.13
C TRP A 39 -9.10 10.52 -4.84
N LYS A 40 -9.72 10.60 -3.64
CA LYS A 40 -10.53 11.76 -3.24
C LYS A 40 -9.69 13.04 -3.12
N ALA A 41 -8.46 12.94 -2.66
CA ALA A 41 -7.52 14.06 -2.62
C ALA A 41 -7.17 14.53 -4.04
N ALA A 42 -6.87 13.59 -4.95
CA ALA A 42 -6.59 13.89 -6.36
C ALA A 42 -7.81 14.51 -7.08
N GLN A 43 -9.01 14.02 -6.79
CA GLN A 43 -10.25 14.58 -7.35
C GLN A 43 -10.50 16.01 -6.87
N SER A 44 -10.18 16.32 -5.60
CA SER A 44 -10.38 17.66 -5.01
C SER A 44 -9.51 18.73 -5.68
N ILE A 45 -8.38 18.34 -6.29
CA ILE A 45 -7.50 19.24 -7.05
C ILE A 45 -7.77 19.21 -8.57
N GLY A 46 -8.84 18.54 -9.02
CA GLY A 46 -9.18 18.40 -10.44
C GLY A 46 -8.43 17.31 -11.21
N GLY A 47 -7.68 16.45 -10.52
CA GLY A 47 -6.93 15.34 -11.11
C GLY A 47 -7.81 14.13 -11.43
N THR A 48 -7.77 13.66 -12.68
CA THR A 48 -8.51 12.49 -13.17
C THR A 48 -7.69 11.19 -13.19
N ASN A 49 -6.45 11.22 -12.72
CA ASN A 49 -5.51 10.12 -12.94
C ASN A 49 -5.65 8.99 -11.90
N LYS A 50 -6.51 8.01 -12.19
CA LYS A 50 -6.86 6.87 -11.32
C LYS A 50 -5.74 5.85 -11.08
N LYS A 51 -4.68 5.84 -11.91
CA LYS A 51 -3.59 4.86 -11.82
C LYS A 51 -2.59 5.16 -10.69
N LEU A 52 -2.31 6.44 -10.44
CA LEU A 52 -1.34 6.87 -9.42
C LEU A 52 -1.72 6.45 -7.98
N PRO A 53 -3.00 6.55 -7.56
CA PRO A 53 -3.44 6.13 -6.22
C PRO A 53 -3.23 4.65 -5.91
N GLU A 54 -3.41 3.77 -6.91
CA GLU A 54 -3.26 2.33 -6.72
C GLU A 54 -1.79 1.94 -6.52
N GLU A 55 -0.89 2.52 -7.31
CA GLU A 55 0.55 2.31 -7.15
C GLU A 55 1.07 2.82 -5.80
N LEU A 56 0.58 3.98 -5.36
CA LEU A 56 0.93 4.54 -4.05
C LEU A 56 0.41 3.65 -2.90
N ALA A 57 -0.81 3.12 -3.01
CA ALA A 57 -1.37 2.22 -2.02
C ALA A 57 -0.57 0.90 -1.94
N GLN A 58 -0.09 0.38 -3.07
CA GLN A 58 0.80 -0.78 -3.07
C GLN A 58 2.14 -0.48 -2.39
N LYS A 59 2.76 0.68 -2.65
CA LYS A 59 4.01 1.07 -1.97
C LYS A 59 3.86 1.14 -0.44
N VAL A 60 2.72 1.65 0.06
CA VAL A 60 2.46 1.70 1.51
C VAL A 60 2.26 0.32 2.13
N TYR A 61 1.75 -0.64 1.35
CA TYR A 61 1.49 -1.99 1.84
C TYR A 61 2.74 -2.88 1.90
N HIS A 62 3.74 -2.63 1.04
CA HIS A 62 4.99 -3.42 0.98
C HIS A 62 6.17 -2.77 1.74
N LEU A 63 5.94 -1.65 2.44
CA LEU A 63 6.90 -0.98 3.34
C LEU A 63 7.01 -1.71 4.68
#